data_AF-A0A7W4UYF6-F1
#
_entry.id   AF-A0A7W4UYF6-F1
#
_cell.length_a   1.000
_cell.length_b   1.000
_cell.length_c   1.000
_cell.angle_alpha   90.00
_cell.angle_beta   90.00
_cell.angle_gamma   90.00
#
_symmetry.space_group_name_H-M   'P 1'
#
loop_
_entity.id
_entity.type
_entity.pdbx_description
1 polymer ?
#
loop_
_entity_poly.entity_id
_entity_poly.type
_entity_poly.pdbx_seq_one_letter_code
_entity_poly.pdbx_strand_id
1 'polypeptide(L)'
;MRLVLSLVVATVLAATPAPTYTPGAADGGDYCAVRVEPLGSPESPASPACFNTQDEVDSYLAAVTSPNKGARAAAASVVIGTMYKDDNYGGGSYTFYGSGSCSGVTYGFPSLSADWQNTISSAKAFASCWVTLYDGASYGGSRYNCTPSCASLPLFNDRTKSIVFRPAGTIG
;
A
#
# COMPACT_ATOMS: atom_id res chain seq x y z
N MET A 1 60.10 44.58 15.42
CA MET A 1 58.72 44.10 15.64
C MET A 1 58.21 43.56 14.32
N ARG A 2 58.20 42.23 14.13
CA ARG A 2 57.82 41.56 12.87
C ARG A 2 56.31 41.31 12.90
N LEU A 3 55.55 41.92 11.99
CA LEU A 3 54.12 41.63 11.79
C LEU A 3 54.01 40.48 10.79
N VAL A 4 53.43 39.35 11.22
CA VAL A 4 53.10 38.21 10.37
C VAL A 4 51.62 38.33 10.01
N LEU A 5 51.31 38.49 8.73
CA LEU A 5 49.95 38.59 8.22
C LEU A 5 49.49 37.19 7.78
N SER A 6 48.62 36.56 8.58
CA SER A 6 48.05 35.25 8.27
C SER A 6 46.85 35.40 7.32
N LEU A 7 46.97 34.84 6.12
CA LEU A 7 45.90 34.72 5.13
C LEU A 7 45.05 33.48 5.46
N VAL A 8 43.78 33.68 5.82
CA VAL A 8 42.81 32.58 6.00
C VAL A 8 42.05 32.38 4.69
N VAL A 9 42.28 31.24 4.03
CA VAL A 9 41.52 30.82 2.85
C VAL A 9 40.28 30.08 3.32
N ALA A 10 39.10 30.66 3.11
CA ALA A 10 37.82 30.03 3.37
C ALA A 10 37.38 29.23 2.12
N THR A 11 37.48 27.92 2.17
CA THR A 11 36.91 27.02 1.17
C THR A 11 35.40 26.92 1.37
N VAL A 12 34.63 27.44 0.41
CA VAL A 12 33.18 27.28 0.33
C VAL A 12 32.89 25.89 -0.26
N LEU A 13 32.41 24.95 0.56
CA LEU A 13 31.82 23.71 0.06
C LEU A 13 30.43 24.06 -0.51
N ALA A 14 30.28 23.96 -1.83
CA ALA A 14 28.97 23.98 -2.47
C ALA A 14 28.25 22.67 -2.15
N ALA A 15 27.28 22.71 -1.23
CA ALA A 15 26.36 21.62 -1.00
C ALA A 15 25.41 21.53 -2.22
N THR A 16 25.62 20.55 -3.09
CA THR A 16 24.63 20.18 -4.10
C THR A 16 23.38 19.67 -3.39
N PRO A 17 22.19 20.25 -3.62
CA PRO A 17 20.96 19.69 -3.08
C PRO A 17 20.77 18.28 -3.65
N ALA A 18 20.58 17.29 -2.77
CA ALA A 18 20.18 15.96 -3.18
C ALA A 18 18.85 16.06 -3.96
N PRO A 19 18.64 15.27 -5.02
CA PRO A 19 17.34 15.24 -5.69
C PRO A 19 16.28 14.86 -4.66
N THR A 20 15.30 15.73 -4.46
CA THR A 20 14.05 15.36 -3.79
C THR A 20 13.30 14.44 -4.75
N TYR A 21 13.60 13.14 -4.72
CA TYR A 21 12.74 12.14 -5.33
C TYR A 21 11.48 12.08 -4.48
N THR A 22 10.49 12.90 -4.80
CA THR A 22 9.11 12.59 -4.48
C THR A 22 8.82 11.34 -5.32
N PRO A 23 8.56 10.16 -4.74
CA PRO A 23 8.10 9.01 -5.52
C PRO A 23 6.79 9.44 -6.15
N GLY A 24 6.87 9.88 -7.41
CA GLY A 24 5.73 10.37 -8.14
C GLY A 24 4.92 9.14 -8.52
N ALA A 25 3.71 9.04 -8.01
CA ALA A 25 2.75 8.09 -8.55
C ALA A 25 2.74 8.26 -10.08
N ALA A 26 3.03 7.19 -10.81
CA ALA A 26 2.87 7.10 -12.24
C ALA A 26 1.38 7.07 -12.60
N ASP A 27 1.00 7.80 -13.64
CA ASP A 27 -0.30 7.61 -14.29
C ASP A 27 -0.30 6.23 -14.95
N GLY A 28 -1.08 5.28 -14.41
CA GLY A 28 -1.30 3.96 -15.02
C GLY A 28 -0.24 2.89 -14.71
N GLY A 29 0.52 3.01 -13.62
CA GLY A 29 1.45 1.96 -13.19
C GLY A 29 0.77 0.66 -12.71
N ASP A 30 1.38 -0.49 -12.97
CA ASP A 30 0.87 -1.82 -12.56
C ASP A 30 1.12 -2.15 -11.09
N TYR A 31 1.85 -1.32 -10.35
CA TYR A 31 2.23 -1.54 -8.97
C TYR A 31 1.69 -0.43 -8.08
N CYS A 32 0.59 -0.67 -7.37
CA CYS A 32 -0.14 0.33 -6.60
C CYS A 32 -0.08 0.08 -5.10
N ALA A 33 -0.17 1.16 -4.32
CA ALA A 33 -0.35 1.12 -2.89
C ALA A 33 -1.39 2.14 -2.44
N VAL A 34 -2.27 1.75 -1.50
CA VAL A 34 -3.33 2.64 -0.99
C VAL A 34 -3.50 2.52 0.52
N ARG A 35 -3.77 3.68 1.16
CA ARG A 35 -4.23 3.71 2.54
C ARG A 35 -5.72 3.42 2.61
N VAL A 36 -6.12 2.48 3.46
CA VAL A 36 -7.52 2.19 3.77
C VAL A 36 -7.85 2.47 5.21
N GLU A 37 -9.11 2.80 5.44
CA GLU A 37 -9.65 3.11 6.77
C GLU A 37 -10.53 1.98 7.30
N PRO A 38 -10.72 1.90 8.63
CA PRO A 38 -11.68 0.99 9.21
C PRO A 38 -13.07 1.20 8.61
N LEU A 39 -13.79 0.11 8.30
CA LEU A 39 -15.16 0.19 7.83
C LEU A 39 -16.03 0.93 8.86
N GLY A 40 -16.84 1.88 8.38
CA GLY A 40 -17.67 2.75 9.21
C GLY A 40 -16.97 4.03 9.68
N SER A 41 -15.69 4.22 9.35
CA SER A 41 -15.02 5.50 9.52
C SER A 41 -15.64 6.56 8.58
N PRO A 42 -15.72 7.84 8.99
CA PRO A 42 -16.18 8.92 8.12
C PRO A 42 -15.15 9.28 7.04
N GLU A 43 -13.91 8.81 7.19
CA GLU A 43 -12.81 9.02 6.26
C GLU A 43 -12.95 8.09 5.05
N SER A 44 -12.84 8.67 3.85
CA SER A 44 -12.76 7.88 2.63
C SER A 44 -11.35 7.31 2.44
N PRO A 45 -11.20 6.15 1.77
CA PRO A 45 -9.88 5.66 1.39
C PRO A 45 -9.11 6.70 0.59
N ALA A 46 -7.79 6.72 0.75
CA ALA A 46 -6.93 7.58 -0.04
C ALA A 46 -6.96 7.20 -1.52
N SER A 47 -6.57 8.12 -2.40
CA SER A 47 -6.25 7.77 -3.78
C SER A 47 -5.01 6.86 -3.80
N PRO A 48 -5.01 5.78 -4.62
CA PRO A 48 -3.84 4.91 -4.75
C PRO A 48 -2.66 5.64 -5.39
N ALA A 49 -1.46 5.35 -4.90
CA ALA A 49 -0.20 5.71 -5.55
C ALA A 49 0.28 4.51 -6.37
N CYS A 50 0.38 4.66 -7.69
CA CYS A 50 0.80 3.60 -8.61
C CYS A 50 2.18 3.87 -9.19
N PHE A 51 2.90 2.82 -9.56
CA PHE A 51 4.30 2.86 -9.98
C PHE A 51 4.53 1.88 -11.12
N ASN A 52 5.61 2.07 -11.88
CA ASN A 52 5.91 1.22 -13.04
C ASN A 52 6.61 -0.08 -12.63
N THR A 53 7.20 -0.13 -11.44
CA THR A 53 7.99 -1.26 -10.96
C THR A 53 7.65 -1.64 -9.52
N GLN A 54 7.90 -2.90 -9.17
CA GLN A 54 7.74 -3.40 -7.81
C GLN A 54 8.67 -2.66 -6.82
N ASP A 55 9.92 -2.39 -7.22
CA ASP A 55 10.90 -1.72 -6.36
C ASP A 55 10.47 -0.29 -5.96
N GLU A 56 9.80 0.43 -6.86
CA GLU A 56 9.26 1.77 -6.59
C GLU A 56 8.13 1.72 -5.56
N VAL A 57 7.16 0.80 -5.70
CA VAL A 57 6.07 0.67 -4.73
C VAL A 57 6.57 0.17 -3.37
N ASP A 58 7.59 -0.69 -3.35
CA ASP A 58 8.20 -1.18 -2.12
C ASP A 58 8.91 -0.05 -1.38
N SER A 59 9.63 0.82 -2.11
CA SER A 59 10.27 2.01 -1.55
C SER A 59 9.24 2.98 -0.97
N TYR A 60 8.12 3.17 -1.65
CA TYR A 60 7.00 3.97 -1.15
C TYR A 60 6.39 3.37 0.13
N LEU A 61 6.09 2.07 0.12
CA LEU A 61 5.53 1.35 1.26
C LEU A 61 6.47 1.43 2.48
N ALA A 62 7.77 1.26 2.28
CA ALA A 62 8.77 1.40 3.34
C ALA A 62 8.74 2.79 3.97
N ALA A 63 8.55 3.85 3.18
CA ALA A 63 8.45 5.22 3.68
C ALA A 63 7.16 5.46 4.47
N VAL A 64 6.00 4.99 3.99
CA VAL A 64 4.69 5.30 4.60
C VAL A 64 4.29 4.36 5.75
N THR A 65 4.93 3.21 5.87
CA THR A 65 4.69 2.23 6.95
C THR A 65 5.76 2.24 8.04
N SER A 66 6.86 2.99 7.84
CA SER A 66 7.89 3.11 8.88
C SER A 66 7.38 3.88 10.10
N PRO A 67 7.61 3.40 11.33
CA PRO A 67 7.36 4.17 12.53
C PRO A 67 8.26 5.41 12.53
N ASN A 68 7.68 6.58 12.33
CA ASN A 68 8.42 7.84 12.28
C ASN A 68 8.97 8.13 13.70
N LYS A 69 10.26 7.89 13.93
CA LYS A 69 10.89 7.91 15.27
C LYS A 69 10.91 9.29 15.97
N GLY A 70 10.50 10.37 15.28
CA GLY A 70 10.68 11.75 15.74
C GLY A 70 9.41 12.51 16.17
N ALA A 71 8.21 12.00 15.89
CA ALA A 71 6.96 12.60 16.34
C ALA A 71 6.30 11.67 17.36
N ARG A 72 5.70 12.21 18.44
CA ARG A 72 4.94 11.44 19.45
C ARG A 72 4.13 10.35 18.74
N ALA A 73 4.45 9.09 19.04
CA ALA A 73 3.97 7.86 18.39
C ALA A 73 2.67 8.02 17.57
N ALA A 74 2.79 8.47 16.32
CA ALA A 74 1.76 8.18 15.34
C ALA A 74 1.83 6.66 15.13
N ALA A 75 0.69 5.96 15.27
CA ALA A 75 0.64 4.54 15.01
C ALA A 75 1.22 4.29 13.61
N ALA A 76 2.25 3.43 13.53
CA ALA A 76 2.84 3.10 12.25
C ALA A 76 1.79 2.42 11.39
N SER A 77 1.61 2.88 10.16
CA SER A 77 0.75 2.19 9.20
C SER A 77 1.28 0.78 8.96
N VAL A 78 0.40 -0.18 8.73
CA VAL A 78 0.76 -1.59 8.53
C VAL A 78 0.18 -2.08 7.22
N VAL A 79 0.98 -2.82 6.44
CA VAL A 79 0.47 -3.53 5.26
C VAL A 79 -0.46 -4.66 5.72
N ILE A 80 -1.70 -4.65 5.22
CA ILE A 80 -2.75 -5.59 5.60
C ILE A 80 -3.07 -6.61 4.50
N GLY A 81 -2.71 -6.32 3.26
CA GLY A 81 -2.82 -7.28 2.16
C GLY A 81 -2.33 -6.76 0.83
N THR A 82 -2.13 -7.67 -0.12
CA THR A 82 -1.72 -7.37 -1.50
C THR A 82 -2.48 -8.25 -2.46
N MET A 83 -3.04 -7.63 -3.50
CA MET A 83 -3.71 -8.31 -4.61
C MET A 83 -2.77 -8.35 -5.81
N TYR A 84 -2.92 -9.37 -6.63
CA TYR A 84 -2.02 -9.64 -7.75
C TYR A 84 -2.82 -9.93 -9.00
N LYS A 85 -2.33 -9.43 -10.14
CA LYS A 85 -2.98 -9.66 -11.44
C LYS A 85 -2.88 -11.11 -11.91
N ASP A 86 -1.80 -11.80 -11.55
CA ASP A 86 -1.57 -13.18 -11.96
C ASP A 86 -1.70 -14.17 -10.80
N ASP A 87 -1.82 -15.45 -11.15
CA ASP A 87 -1.71 -16.56 -10.20
C ASP A 87 -0.34 -16.59 -9.51
N ASN A 88 -0.30 -17.28 -8.37
CA ASN A 88 0.88 -17.49 -7.53
C ASN A 88 1.56 -16.19 -7.11
N TYR A 89 0.78 -15.13 -6.92
CA TYR A 89 1.24 -13.83 -6.45
C TYR A 89 2.18 -13.11 -7.43
N GLY A 90 1.94 -13.29 -8.73
CA GLY A 90 2.71 -12.70 -9.83
C GLY A 90 2.05 -11.47 -10.47
N GLY A 91 2.77 -10.88 -11.41
CA GLY A 91 2.29 -9.74 -12.19
C GLY A 91 2.23 -8.42 -11.41
N GLY A 92 1.40 -7.49 -11.88
CA GLY A 92 1.14 -6.23 -11.18
C GLY A 92 0.58 -6.47 -9.78
N SER A 93 0.87 -5.57 -8.85
CA SER A 93 0.47 -5.69 -7.44
C SER A 93 -0.31 -4.47 -6.94
N TYR A 94 -1.31 -4.70 -6.08
CA TYR A 94 -2.09 -3.65 -5.43
C TYR A 94 -2.07 -3.89 -3.92
N THR A 95 -1.29 -3.09 -3.21
CA THR A 95 -1.04 -3.24 -1.79
C THR A 95 -1.89 -2.29 -0.95
N PHE A 96 -2.50 -2.83 0.09
CA PHE A 96 -3.35 -2.12 1.02
C PHE A 96 -2.62 -2.00 2.35
N TYR A 97 -2.59 -0.79 2.90
CA TYR A 97 -2.08 -0.53 4.24
C TYR A 97 -3.10 0.29 5.05
N GLY A 98 -3.13 0.07 6.36
CA GLY A 98 -4.05 0.74 7.28
C GLY A 98 -3.33 1.30 8.50
N SER A 99 -4.08 1.96 9.38
CA SER A 99 -3.56 2.50 10.65
C SER A 99 -3.13 1.43 11.67
N GLY A 100 -3.39 0.15 11.38
CA GLY A 100 -2.97 -0.98 12.20
C GLY A 100 -3.34 -2.33 11.59
N SER A 101 -3.23 -3.40 12.39
CA SER A 101 -3.62 -4.77 12.03
C SER A 101 -5.14 -4.96 12.00
N CYS A 102 -5.61 -6.12 11.53
CA CYS A 102 -7.02 -6.52 11.65
C CYS A 102 -7.36 -7.11 13.04
N SER A 103 -6.61 -6.80 14.10
CA SER A 103 -6.92 -7.30 15.45
C SER A 103 -8.15 -6.59 16.02
N GLY A 104 -9.34 -7.11 15.74
CA GLY A 104 -10.63 -6.50 16.13
C GLY A 104 -11.09 -5.35 15.23
N VAL A 105 -10.37 -5.11 14.13
CA VAL A 105 -10.65 -4.03 13.17
C VAL A 105 -10.90 -4.64 11.79
N THR A 106 -11.88 -4.11 11.07
CA THR A 106 -12.17 -4.46 9.67
C THR A 106 -11.89 -3.26 8.79
N TYR A 107 -11.14 -3.44 7.71
CA TYR A 107 -10.85 -2.41 6.71
C TYR A 107 -11.55 -2.74 5.40
N GLY A 108 -11.93 -1.73 4.64
CA GLY A 108 -12.59 -1.93 3.35
C GLY A 108 -12.14 -0.97 2.27
N PHE A 109 -12.21 -1.45 1.04
CA PHE A 109 -11.99 -0.64 -0.15
C PHE A 109 -13.18 -0.83 -1.11
N PRO A 110 -14.09 0.15 -1.20
CA PRO A 110 -15.41 -0.04 -1.81
C PRO A 110 -15.36 -0.10 -3.34
N SER A 111 -14.29 0.38 -3.98
CA SER A 111 -14.14 0.27 -5.43
C SER A 111 -12.67 0.30 -5.82
N LEU A 112 -12.24 -0.71 -6.56
CA LEU A 112 -10.98 -0.66 -7.31
C LEU A 112 -11.08 0.38 -8.44
N SER A 113 -9.91 0.90 -8.85
CA SER A 113 -9.80 1.72 -10.05
C SER A 113 -10.15 0.89 -11.30
N ALA A 114 -10.51 1.58 -12.39
CA ALA A 114 -10.92 0.91 -13.64
C ALA A 114 -9.87 -0.10 -14.14
N ASP A 115 -8.58 0.24 -14.05
CA ASP A 115 -7.47 -0.61 -14.51
C ASP A 115 -7.22 -1.86 -13.65
N TRP A 116 -7.84 -1.93 -12.47
CA TRP A 116 -7.70 -3.03 -11.51
C TRP A 116 -8.96 -3.85 -11.34
N GLN A 117 -10.13 -3.29 -11.66
CA GLN A 117 -11.37 -4.05 -11.65
C GLN A 117 -11.30 -5.21 -12.63
N ASN A 118 -11.71 -6.40 -12.19
CA ASN A 118 -11.74 -7.59 -13.03
C ASN A 118 -10.34 -8.03 -13.53
N THR A 119 -9.29 -7.84 -12.72
CA THR A 119 -7.91 -8.26 -13.10
C THR A 119 -7.22 -9.12 -12.03
N ILE A 120 -7.82 -9.27 -10.85
CA ILE A 120 -7.15 -9.95 -9.72
C ILE A 120 -7.30 -11.46 -9.88
N SER A 121 -6.17 -12.17 -9.82
CA SER A 121 -6.09 -13.64 -9.90
C SER A 121 -5.52 -14.27 -8.63
N SER A 122 -4.82 -13.53 -7.77
CA SER A 122 -4.37 -14.04 -6.47
C SER A 122 -4.27 -12.96 -5.39
N ALA A 123 -4.24 -13.37 -4.11
CA ALA A 123 -4.37 -12.45 -2.98
C ALA A 123 -3.59 -12.93 -1.74
N LYS A 124 -2.91 -12.01 -1.08
CA LYS A 124 -2.30 -12.19 0.26
C LYS A 124 -2.93 -11.26 1.28
N ALA A 125 -3.06 -11.74 2.51
CA ALA A 125 -3.40 -10.93 3.67
C ALA A 125 -2.33 -11.11 4.76
N PHE A 126 -2.07 -10.05 5.50
CA PHE A 126 -1.03 -9.94 6.51
C PHE A 126 -1.62 -9.39 7.82
N ALA A 127 -0.78 -9.18 8.85
CA ALA A 127 -1.18 -8.45 10.06
C ALA A 127 -2.51 -8.94 10.68
N SER A 128 -2.63 -10.26 10.85
CA SER A 128 -3.84 -10.92 11.39
C SER A 128 -5.11 -10.66 10.59
N CYS A 129 -5.00 -10.33 9.30
CA CYS A 129 -6.11 -10.15 8.38
C CYS A 129 -6.40 -11.44 7.58
N TRP A 130 -7.68 -11.69 7.34
CA TRP A 130 -8.17 -12.48 6.20
C TRP A 130 -8.81 -11.53 5.18
N VAL A 131 -8.84 -11.92 3.90
CA VAL A 131 -9.37 -11.06 2.84
C VAL A 131 -10.59 -11.70 2.16
N THR A 132 -11.60 -10.88 1.92
CA THR A 132 -12.77 -11.23 1.11
C THR A 132 -12.82 -10.33 -0.11
N LEU A 133 -12.96 -10.96 -1.26
CA LEU A 133 -13.07 -10.32 -2.57
C LEU A 133 -14.55 -10.33 -2.99
N TYR A 134 -15.00 -9.26 -3.62
CA TYR A 134 -16.37 -9.07 -4.07
C TYR A 134 -16.40 -8.73 -5.56
N ASP A 135 -17.35 -9.29 -6.30
CA ASP A 135 -17.52 -9.01 -7.74
C ASP A 135 -18.46 -7.81 -8.05
N GLY A 136 -19.00 -7.19 -6.99
CA GLY A 136 -19.68 -5.92 -7.01
C GLY A 136 -18.84 -4.81 -6.35
N ALA A 137 -19.11 -3.56 -6.74
CA ALA A 137 -18.67 -2.41 -5.97
C ALA A 137 -19.41 -2.32 -4.62
N SER A 138 -18.88 -1.53 -3.70
CA SER A 138 -19.41 -1.32 -2.35
C SER A 138 -19.73 -2.62 -1.61
N TYR A 139 -18.87 -3.63 -1.77
CA TYR A 139 -18.96 -4.95 -1.11
C TYR A 139 -20.21 -5.75 -1.49
N GLY A 140 -20.78 -5.48 -2.67
CA GLY A 140 -21.93 -6.19 -3.21
C GLY A 140 -21.56 -7.45 -4.01
N GLY A 141 -22.59 -8.15 -4.49
CA GLY A 141 -22.45 -9.28 -5.38
C GLY A 141 -21.97 -10.57 -4.71
N SER A 142 -21.36 -11.45 -5.50
CA SER A 142 -20.76 -12.70 -5.04
C SER A 142 -19.43 -12.42 -4.33
N ARG A 143 -19.05 -13.32 -3.42
CA ARG A 143 -17.83 -13.18 -2.61
C ARG A 143 -16.93 -14.41 -2.68
N TYR A 144 -15.64 -14.19 -2.48
CA TYR A 144 -14.63 -15.23 -2.31
C TYR A 144 -13.73 -14.91 -1.12
N ASN A 145 -13.52 -15.89 -0.23
CA ASN A 145 -12.77 -15.72 1.01
C ASN A 145 -11.38 -16.36 0.91
N CYS A 146 -10.33 -15.60 1.19
CA CYS A 146 -8.95 -16.07 1.30
C CYS A 146 -8.50 -16.02 2.77
N THR A 147 -8.08 -17.17 3.29
CA THR A 147 -7.89 -17.39 4.74
C THR A 147 -6.50 -17.94 5.06
N PRO A 148 -5.44 -17.10 5.07
CA PRO A 148 -5.41 -15.66 4.78
C PRO A 148 -5.12 -15.33 3.31
N SER A 149 -4.69 -16.29 2.50
CA SER A 149 -4.19 -16.05 1.14
C SER A 149 -4.74 -17.08 0.15
N CYS A 150 -4.85 -16.69 -1.10
CA CYS A 150 -5.19 -17.55 -2.22
C CYS A 150 -4.14 -17.39 -3.30
N ALA A 151 -3.46 -18.49 -3.66
CA ALA A 151 -2.51 -18.48 -4.77
C ALA A 151 -3.20 -18.42 -6.13
N SER A 152 -4.49 -18.74 -6.22
CA SER A 152 -5.30 -18.57 -7.42
C SER A 152 -6.77 -18.34 -7.04
N LEU A 153 -7.56 -17.81 -7.98
CA LEU A 153 -8.99 -17.56 -7.82
C LEU A 153 -9.77 -18.35 -8.87
N PRO A 154 -10.29 -19.56 -8.59
CA PRO A 154 -10.84 -20.45 -9.63
C PRO A 154 -11.97 -19.84 -10.47
N LEU A 155 -13.23 -19.96 -10.01
CA LEU A 155 -14.38 -19.35 -10.70
C LEU A 155 -14.53 -17.84 -10.40
N PHE A 156 -13.58 -17.30 -9.63
CA PHE A 156 -13.56 -15.92 -9.17
C PHE A 156 -12.44 -15.09 -9.82
N ASN A 157 -11.65 -15.68 -10.72
CA ASN A 157 -10.60 -15.00 -11.47
C ASN A 157 -11.16 -13.80 -12.19
N ASP A 158 -10.44 -12.67 -12.16
CA ASP A 158 -10.78 -11.50 -12.96
C ASP A 158 -12.20 -10.99 -12.71
N ARG A 159 -12.67 -11.05 -11.46
CA ARG A 159 -14.02 -10.57 -11.09
C ARG A 159 -14.03 -9.54 -9.99
N THR A 160 -12.95 -9.42 -9.22
CA THR A 160 -12.90 -8.56 -8.04
C THR A 160 -13.08 -7.08 -8.41
N LYS A 161 -13.96 -6.40 -7.68
CA LYS A 161 -14.23 -4.96 -7.79
C LYS A 161 -14.15 -4.23 -6.45
N SER A 162 -14.40 -4.92 -5.34
CA SER A 162 -14.23 -4.36 -3.99
C SER A 162 -13.70 -5.41 -3.02
N ILE A 163 -13.10 -4.96 -1.91
CA ILE A 163 -12.29 -5.80 -1.03
C ILE A 163 -12.56 -5.44 0.43
N VAL A 164 -12.59 -6.45 1.30
CA VAL A 164 -12.64 -6.26 2.75
C VAL A 164 -11.58 -7.11 3.44
N PHE A 165 -10.81 -6.51 4.33
CA PHE A 165 -9.87 -7.17 5.23
C PHE A 165 -10.47 -7.27 6.62
N ARG A 166 -10.56 -8.48 7.18
CA ARG A 166 -11.22 -8.76 8.46
C ARG A 166 -10.28 -9.42 9.45
N PRO A 167 -10.59 -9.40 10.76
CA PRO A 167 -9.85 -10.19 11.74
C PRO A 167 -9.75 -11.66 11.33
N ALA A 168 -8.57 -12.25 11.47
CA ALA A 168 -8.36 -13.67 11.23
C ALA A 168 -9.35 -14.51 12.06
N GLY A 169 -9.90 -15.55 11.45
CA GLY A 169 -10.96 -16.36 12.05
C GLY A 169 -12.38 -15.83 11.80
N THR A 170 -12.54 -14.69 11.14
CA THR A 170 -13.85 -14.16 10.73
C THR A 170 -14.02 -14.24 9.21
N ILE A 171 -15.20 -14.70 8.77
CA ILE A 171 -15.56 -14.76 7.35
C ILE A 171 -16.61 -13.72 7.02
N GLY A 172 -16.48 -13.14 5.82
CA GLY A 172 -17.46 -12.22 5.25
C GLY A 172 -18.71 -12.92 4.79
#